data_AF-A0A370UCN5-F1
#
_entry.id   AF-A0A370UCN5-F1
#
_cell.length_a   1.000
_cell.length_b   1.000
_cell.length_c   1.000
_cell.angle_alpha   90.00
_cell.angle_beta   90.00
_cell.angle_gamma   90.00
#
_symmetry.space_group_name_H-M   'P 1'
#
loop_
_entity.id
_entity.type
_entity.pdbx_description
1 polymer ?
#
loop_
_entity_poly.entity_id
_entity_poly.type
_entity_poly.pdbx_seq_one_letter_code
_entity_poly.pdbx_strand_id
1 'polypeptide(L)'
;MAAFVDSSTYLKYGRRPPCKHDKVLAVLWPVMVHRVLYPEVKQPTMNLFQKAVLRLIRAKTHDAEDIAQLTGLHTNLIKLIQAQLVSRGWINDQATELTDNGIKAITEEDNQSEQLASGYLFQDAVTGKLWPRIDNKLKVMEASNPQSKYPEFVQDRKTGYTLKPFKPAPPKSDCSQPDTKGALNAWQDYRADYRAAKQLHSGSGIPKQIKLSGIRFQTEQPESAWILVWVTPSHDSNLWSIKDPFDIRDEAWWLKDTLPQLLENNNHLLKQLAKLIGQAEPDTQTVAEWLQSLKEQSQLHVLVNYPWAQKEPDIAAAIAVLLTRKETLEQGQDHKNDLEAAVTESQKLLEVLMQWLIKTFPANTGSLPKQSKNNHELNKKLLTALALPAFTDQVIEPLSRQSLKVAISTLRTPSSSLKGLVFAAALGSLGHDNHPFKQLTNQRLQLRKLLDLADLRNQTSHGNSRYTGKQYTEITLEIAQQHIDYALQFTEHFKEWING
;
A
#
# COMPACT_ATOMS: atom_id res chain seq x y z
N MET A 1 -32.92 -9.05 -3.72
CA MET A 1 -31.98 -8.77 -2.62
C MET A 1 -31.82 -10.05 -1.83
N ALA A 2 -30.60 -10.43 -1.48
CA ALA A 2 -30.30 -11.66 -0.75
C ALA A 2 -29.81 -11.29 0.66
N ALA A 3 -30.53 -11.76 1.68
CA ALA A 3 -30.10 -11.66 3.06
C ALA A 3 -28.95 -12.64 3.32
N PHE A 4 -27.99 -12.25 4.17
CA PHE A 4 -26.97 -13.19 4.63
C PHE A 4 -27.62 -14.25 5.53
N VAL A 5 -27.51 -15.52 5.13
CA VAL A 5 -27.97 -16.66 5.94
C VAL A 5 -26.79 -17.22 6.69
N ASP A 6 -26.93 -17.45 8.00
CA ASP A 6 -25.85 -18.04 8.80
C ASP A 6 -25.56 -19.48 8.33
N SER A 7 -24.55 -19.62 7.48
CA SER A 7 -24.16 -20.89 6.87
C SER A 7 -23.04 -21.57 7.66
N SER A 8 -22.93 -22.89 7.48
CA SER A 8 -21.81 -23.71 7.97
C SER A 8 -20.65 -23.79 6.96
N THR A 9 -20.64 -22.91 5.95
CA THR A 9 -19.60 -22.88 4.92
C THR A 9 -18.46 -21.97 5.37
N TYR A 10 -17.31 -22.56 5.72
CA TYR A 10 -16.10 -21.83 6.13
C TYR A 10 -15.02 -21.93 5.05
N LEU A 11 -14.34 -20.83 4.79
CA LEU A 11 -13.33 -20.71 3.73
C LEU A 11 -12.00 -20.22 4.32
N LYS A 12 -10.89 -20.83 3.90
CA LYS A 12 -9.54 -20.43 4.32
C LYS A 12 -8.58 -20.43 3.13
N TYR A 13 -8.06 -19.26 2.80
CA TYR A 13 -7.12 -19.08 1.69
C TYR A 13 -5.69 -18.86 2.16
N GLY A 14 -5.50 -17.92 3.10
CA GLY A 14 -4.20 -17.46 3.54
C GLY A 14 -3.65 -18.16 4.78
N ARG A 15 -2.35 -17.96 5.01
CA ARG A 15 -1.64 -18.53 6.16
C ARG A 15 -1.81 -17.65 7.41
N ARG A 16 -1.63 -18.26 8.58
CA ARG A 16 -1.53 -17.49 9.82
C ARG A 16 -0.27 -16.61 9.74
N PRO A 17 -0.38 -15.29 9.98
CA PRO A 17 0.79 -14.42 9.94
C PRO A 17 1.81 -14.83 11.00
N PRO A 18 3.11 -14.86 10.67
CA PRO A 18 4.17 -15.15 11.63
C PRO A 18 4.33 -13.96 12.57
N CYS A 19 3.81 -14.07 13.79
CA CYS A 19 3.95 -13.02 14.82
C CYS A 19 4.47 -13.66 16.12
N LYS A 20 5.55 -13.11 16.69
CA LYS A 20 6.25 -13.68 17.86
C LYS A 20 5.42 -13.73 19.14
N HIS A 21 4.38 -12.91 19.28
CA HIS A 21 3.67 -12.69 20.55
C HIS A 21 2.23 -13.21 20.60
N ASP A 22 1.81 -14.07 19.68
CA ASP A 22 0.44 -14.62 19.65
C ASP A 22 -0.70 -13.56 19.58
N LYS A 23 -0.38 -12.27 19.42
CA LYS A 23 -1.29 -11.13 19.23
C LYS A 23 -1.89 -11.13 17.82
N VAL A 24 -2.51 -12.24 17.45
CA VAL A 24 -3.18 -12.45 16.18
C VAL A 24 -4.57 -12.96 16.50
N LEU A 25 -5.60 -12.19 16.14
CA LEU A 25 -6.98 -12.62 16.26
C LEU A 25 -7.45 -13.21 14.95
N ALA A 26 -8.01 -14.42 15.00
CA ALA A 26 -8.66 -15.04 13.87
C ALA A 26 -10.14 -14.69 13.89
N VAL A 27 -10.67 -14.12 12.82
CA VAL A 27 -12.07 -13.67 12.72
C VAL A 27 -12.71 -14.32 11.48
N LEU A 28 -13.92 -14.84 11.63
CA LEU A 28 -14.73 -15.31 10.50
C LEU A 28 -15.50 -14.12 9.92
N TRP A 29 -15.11 -13.67 8.75
CA TRP A 29 -15.74 -12.56 8.06
C TRP A 29 -16.92 -13.02 7.20
N PRO A 30 -18.11 -12.42 7.33
CA PRO A 30 -19.29 -12.83 6.56
C PRO A 30 -19.20 -12.34 5.11
N VAL A 31 -19.36 -13.24 4.15
CA VAL A 31 -19.29 -12.93 2.71
C VAL A 31 -20.41 -13.61 1.92
N MET A 32 -20.82 -12.97 0.84
CA MET A 32 -21.69 -13.53 -0.20
C MET A 32 -20.83 -13.98 -1.38
N VAL A 33 -20.91 -15.26 -1.73
CA VAL A 33 -20.11 -15.91 -2.78
C VAL A 33 -20.92 -15.96 -4.07
N HIS A 34 -20.40 -15.31 -5.11
CA HIS A 34 -21.01 -15.26 -6.43
C HIS A 34 -20.25 -16.18 -7.38
N ARG A 35 -20.95 -17.15 -7.98
CA ARG A 35 -20.36 -18.00 -9.01
C ARG A 35 -20.41 -17.28 -10.36
N VAL A 36 -19.26 -17.16 -11.01
CA VAL A 36 -19.11 -16.44 -12.27
C VAL A 36 -18.43 -17.27 -13.34
N LEU A 37 -18.79 -16.99 -14.60
CA LEU A 37 -18.08 -17.42 -15.79
C LEU A 37 -17.32 -16.24 -16.40
N TYR A 38 -16.12 -16.52 -16.87
CA TYR A 38 -15.30 -15.57 -17.60
C TYR A 38 -14.53 -16.27 -18.72
N PRO A 39 -14.22 -15.58 -19.82
CA PRO A 39 -13.41 -16.17 -20.89
C PRO A 39 -12.00 -16.47 -20.38
N GLU A 40 -11.48 -17.67 -20.62
CA GLU A 40 -10.10 -17.99 -20.29
C GLU A 40 -9.17 -17.24 -21.26
N VAL A 41 -8.63 -16.10 -20.81
CA VAL A 41 -7.71 -15.30 -21.65
C VAL A 41 -6.33 -15.96 -21.67
N LYS A 42 -6.14 -16.92 -22.57
CA LYS A 42 -4.80 -17.32 -23.00
C LYS A 42 -4.15 -16.14 -23.76
N GLN A 43 -2.82 -16.08 -23.74
CA GLN A 43 -2.14 -15.10 -24.58
C GLN A 43 -2.48 -15.43 -26.04
N PRO A 44 -3.08 -14.49 -26.79
CA PRO A 44 -3.43 -14.77 -28.17
C PRO A 44 -2.13 -15.06 -28.93
N THR A 45 -2.09 -16.19 -29.64
CA THR A 45 -0.95 -16.58 -30.47
C THR A 45 -0.80 -15.65 -31.68
N MET A 46 -1.89 -14.97 -32.05
CA MET A 46 -2.03 -14.07 -33.17
C MET A 46 -2.58 -12.71 -32.70
N ASN A 47 -2.03 -11.61 -33.21
CA ASN A 47 -2.57 -10.29 -32.89
C ASN A 47 -3.82 -9.97 -33.76
N LEU A 48 -4.59 -8.96 -33.37
CA LEU A 48 -5.83 -8.58 -34.06
C LEU A 48 -5.64 -8.29 -35.56
N PHE A 49 -4.53 -7.66 -35.95
CA PHE A 49 -4.24 -7.32 -37.34
C PHE A 49 -3.87 -8.56 -38.15
N GLN A 50 -3.03 -9.44 -37.60
CA GLN A 50 -2.72 -10.75 -38.18
C GLN A 50 -4.00 -11.57 -38.37
N LYS A 51 -4.90 -11.58 -37.39
CA LYS A 51 -6.20 -12.26 -37.48
C LYS A 51 -7.05 -11.70 -38.61
N ALA A 52 -7.16 -10.38 -38.73
CA ALA A 52 -7.94 -9.73 -39.77
C ALA A 52 -7.39 -10.06 -41.17
N VAL A 53 -6.08 -9.93 -41.36
CA VAL A 53 -5.41 -10.24 -42.63
C VAL A 53 -5.56 -11.73 -42.98
N LEU A 54 -5.34 -12.64 -42.03
CA LEU A 54 -5.49 -14.07 -42.24
C LEU A 54 -6.93 -14.47 -42.62
N ARG A 55 -7.95 -13.81 -42.03
CA ARG A 55 -9.36 -14.01 -42.39
C ARG A 55 -9.70 -13.51 -43.79
N LEU A 56 -9.12 -12.39 -44.21
CA LEU A 56 -9.30 -11.86 -45.56
C LEU A 56 -8.66 -12.78 -46.61
N ILE A 57 -7.46 -13.28 -46.34
CA ILE A 57 -6.82 -14.30 -47.20
C ILE A 57 -7.67 -15.57 -47.26
N ARG A 58 -8.25 -16.02 -46.13
CA ARG A 58 -9.20 -17.14 -46.11
C ARG A 58 -10.46 -16.86 -46.94
N ALA A 59 -10.91 -15.61 -46.99
CA ALA A 59 -12.02 -15.16 -47.84
C ALA A 59 -11.61 -14.93 -49.31
N LYS A 60 -10.39 -15.34 -49.70
CA LYS A 60 -9.77 -15.21 -51.02
C LYS A 60 -9.34 -13.78 -51.41
N THR A 61 -9.31 -12.85 -50.46
CA THR A 61 -8.72 -11.52 -50.65
C THR A 61 -7.25 -11.55 -50.20
N HIS A 62 -6.34 -11.62 -51.16
CA HIS A 62 -4.90 -11.80 -50.89
C HIS A 62 -4.02 -10.63 -51.39
N ASP A 63 -4.55 -9.75 -52.23
CA ASP A 63 -3.82 -8.56 -52.66
C ASP A 63 -3.67 -7.55 -51.51
N ALA A 64 -2.47 -7.00 -51.38
CA ALA A 64 -2.13 -6.13 -50.27
C ALA A 64 -2.85 -4.77 -50.34
N GLU A 65 -3.21 -4.30 -51.53
CA GLU A 65 -3.97 -3.05 -51.72
C GLU A 65 -5.43 -3.24 -51.34
N ASP A 66 -6.06 -4.33 -51.79
CA ASP A 66 -7.43 -4.69 -51.42
C ASP A 66 -7.59 -4.88 -49.90
N ILE A 67 -6.66 -5.61 -49.28
CA ILE A 67 -6.67 -5.82 -47.82
C ILE A 67 -6.48 -4.48 -47.09
N ALA A 68 -5.59 -3.61 -47.57
CA ALA A 68 -5.37 -2.28 -46.99
C ALA A 68 -6.66 -1.44 -47.05
N GLN A 69 -7.36 -1.45 -48.18
CA GLN A 69 -8.62 -0.74 -48.36
C GLN A 69 -9.71 -1.26 -47.43
N LEU A 70 -9.84 -2.58 -47.28
CA LEU A 70 -10.87 -3.21 -46.43
C LEU A 70 -10.60 -3.04 -44.93
N THR A 71 -9.34 -2.98 -44.52
CA THR A 71 -8.95 -2.86 -43.11
C THR A 71 -8.70 -1.42 -42.65
N GLY A 72 -8.57 -0.47 -43.59
CA GLY A 72 -8.16 0.91 -43.31
C GLY A 72 -6.69 1.03 -42.86
N LEU A 73 -5.89 0.00 -43.10
CA LEU A 73 -4.46 -0.05 -42.74
C LEU A 73 -3.59 0.35 -43.92
N HIS A 74 -2.37 0.83 -43.64
CA HIS A 74 -1.42 1.16 -44.69
C HIS A 74 -0.90 -0.12 -45.39
N THR A 75 -0.74 -0.08 -46.72
CA THR A 75 -0.28 -1.22 -47.55
C THR A 75 1.03 -1.85 -47.06
N ASN A 76 2.02 -1.03 -46.69
CA ASN A 76 3.28 -1.52 -46.09
C ASN A 76 3.07 -2.32 -44.78
N LEU A 77 2.08 -1.98 -43.96
CA LEU A 77 1.76 -2.75 -42.75
C LEU A 77 1.14 -4.10 -43.12
N ILE A 78 0.29 -4.15 -44.14
CA ILE A 78 -0.26 -5.40 -44.67
C ILE A 78 0.86 -6.32 -45.19
N LYS A 79 1.79 -5.79 -45.99
CA LYS A 79 2.95 -6.55 -46.49
C LYS A 79 3.82 -7.09 -45.36
N LEU A 80 4.05 -6.30 -44.31
CA LEU A 80 4.76 -6.74 -43.11
C LEU A 80 4.01 -7.87 -42.39
N ILE A 81 2.69 -7.75 -42.24
CA ILE A 81 1.86 -8.79 -41.62
C ILE A 81 1.89 -10.07 -42.46
N GLN A 82 1.74 -9.99 -43.79
CA GLN A 82 1.84 -11.13 -44.69
C GLN A 82 3.20 -11.83 -44.56
N ALA A 83 4.31 -11.10 -44.55
CA ALA A 83 5.63 -11.67 -44.33
C ALA A 83 5.75 -12.41 -42.98
N GLN A 84 5.14 -11.89 -41.92
CA GLN A 84 5.09 -12.57 -40.62
C GLN A 84 4.24 -13.84 -40.66
N LEU A 85 3.12 -13.84 -41.38
CA LEU A 85 2.25 -15.01 -41.55
C LEU A 85 2.94 -16.11 -42.36
N VAL A 86 3.69 -15.75 -43.42
CA VAL A 86 4.55 -16.67 -44.19
C VAL A 86 5.65 -17.26 -43.30
N SER A 87 6.36 -16.41 -42.55
CA SER A 87 7.44 -16.85 -41.65
C SER A 87 6.97 -17.83 -40.56
N ARG A 88 5.70 -17.74 -40.14
CA ARG A 88 5.07 -18.66 -39.18
C ARG A 88 4.51 -19.93 -39.83
N GLY A 89 4.56 -20.01 -41.16
CA GLY A 89 4.00 -21.10 -41.94
C GLY A 89 2.47 -21.17 -41.86
N TRP A 90 1.79 -20.05 -41.65
CA TRP A 90 0.31 -19.98 -41.59
C TRP A 90 -0.31 -19.72 -42.97
N ILE A 91 0.44 -19.09 -43.87
CA ILE A 91 0.08 -18.93 -45.28
C ILE A 91 1.24 -19.42 -46.16
N ASN A 92 0.94 -19.77 -47.41
CA ASN A 92 1.94 -20.22 -48.39
C ASN A 92 2.94 -19.10 -48.77
N ASP A 93 4.05 -19.46 -49.44
CA ASP A 93 5.11 -18.50 -49.83
C ASP A 93 4.62 -17.37 -50.76
N GLN A 94 3.50 -17.60 -51.45
CA GLN A 94 2.86 -16.61 -52.34
C GLN A 94 1.84 -15.72 -51.60
N ALA A 95 1.61 -15.95 -50.30
CA ALA A 95 0.61 -15.27 -49.47
C ALA A 95 -0.83 -15.32 -50.01
N THR A 96 -1.15 -16.32 -50.83
CA THR A 96 -2.46 -16.49 -51.48
C THR A 96 -3.41 -17.40 -50.71
N GLU A 97 -2.88 -18.40 -50.01
CA GLU A 97 -3.68 -19.43 -49.36
C GLU A 97 -3.17 -19.77 -47.95
N LEU A 98 -4.08 -20.22 -47.09
CA LEU A 98 -3.75 -20.71 -45.75
C LEU A 98 -3.20 -22.13 -45.84
N THR A 99 -2.17 -22.42 -45.04
CA THR A 99 -1.70 -23.79 -44.82
C THR A 99 -2.60 -24.51 -43.81
N ASP A 100 -2.45 -25.83 -43.68
CA ASP A 100 -3.11 -26.60 -42.60
C ASP A 100 -2.82 -26.03 -41.21
N ASN A 101 -1.60 -25.51 -41.00
CA ASN A 101 -1.22 -24.86 -39.76
C ASN A 101 -1.94 -23.52 -39.56
N GLY A 102 -2.13 -22.73 -40.63
CA GLY A 102 -2.92 -21.50 -40.58
C GLY A 102 -4.41 -21.75 -40.30
N ILE A 103 -4.98 -22.79 -40.89
CA ILE A 103 -6.37 -23.21 -40.64
C ILE A 103 -6.53 -23.69 -39.19
N LYS A 104 -5.58 -24.47 -38.66
CA LYS A 104 -5.58 -24.84 -37.24
C LYS A 104 -5.46 -23.62 -36.33
N ALA A 105 -4.52 -22.72 -36.62
CA ALA A 105 -4.30 -21.52 -35.81
C ALA A 105 -5.53 -20.61 -35.74
N ILE A 106 -6.23 -20.40 -36.86
CA ILE A 106 -7.44 -19.55 -36.89
C ILE A 106 -8.62 -20.21 -36.18
N THR A 107 -8.76 -21.54 -36.32
CA THR A 107 -9.85 -22.31 -35.70
C THR A 107 -9.64 -22.47 -34.20
N GLU A 108 -8.41 -22.70 -33.75
CA GLU A 108 -8.05 -22.73 -32.34
C GLU A 108 -8.28 -21.37 -31.68
N GLU A 109 -7.95 -20.26 -32.35
CA GLU A 109 -8.25 -18.93 -31.82
C GLU A 109 -9.76 -18.66 -31.67
N ASP A 110 -10.56 -19.12 -32.62
CA ASP A 110 -12.01 -18.93 -32.58
C ASP A 110 -12.64 -19.78 -31.46
N ASN A 111 -12.19 -21.03 -31.30
CA ASN A 111 -12.59 -21.92 -30.21
C ASN A 111 -12.10 -21.44 -28.82
N GLN A 112 -10.93 -20.79 -28.75
CA GLN A 112 -10.41 -20.21 -27.51
C GLN A 112 -11.30 -19.07 -26.98
N SER A 113 -11.98 -18.34 -27.87
CA SER A 113 -12.94 -17.31 -27.47
C SER A 113 -14.16 -17.87 -26.72
N GLU A 114 -14.44 -19.16 -26.91
CA GLU A 114 -15.58 -19.88 -26.32
C GLU A 114 -15.22 -20.65 -25.04
N GLN A 115 -13.93 -20.81 -24.71
CA GLN A 115 -13.51 -21.48 -23.47
C GLN A 115 -13.80 -20.60 -22.26
N LEU A 116 -14.92 -20.88 -21.58
CA LEU A 116 -15.30 -20.22 -20.34
C LEU A 116 -14.68 -20.96 -19.14
N ALA A 117 -13.95 -20.21 -18.32
CA ALA A 117 -13.52 -20.64 -16.99
C ALA A 117 -14.55 -20.21 -15.94
N SER A 118 -14.71 -21.04 -14.90
CA SER A 118 -15.51 -20.69 -13.72
C SER A 118 -14.64 -20.09 -12.61
N GLY A 119 -15.22 -19.17 -11.85
CA GLY A 119 -14.62 -18.66 -10.62
C GLY A 119 -15.65 -18.15 -9.63
N TYR A 120 -15.14 -17.66 -8.51
CA TYR A 120 -15.92 -17.19 -7.38
C TYR A 120 -15.49 -15.77 -7.03
N LEU A 121 -16.45 -14.86 -7.02
CA LEU A 121 -16.30 -13.50 -6.52
C LEU A 121 -16.87 -13.43 -5.11
N PHE A 122 -16.29 -12.56 -4.29
CA PHE A 122 -16.66 -12.40 -2.89
C PHE A 122 -17.22 -11.00 -2.69
N GLN A 123 -18.44 -10.90 -2.18
CA GLN A 123 -19.07 -9.65 -1.79
C GLN A 123 -19.12 -9.59 -0.26
N ASP A 124 -18.75 -8.44 0.30
CA ASP A 124 -18.82 -8.17 1.72
C ASP A 124 -20.28 -8.19 2.19
N ALA A 125 -20.64 -9.04 3.13
CA ALA A 125 -22.02 -9.12 3.61
C ALA A 125 -22.42 -7.94 4.52
N VAL A 126 -21.44 -7.17 5.02
CA VAL A 126 -21.70 -5.99 5.86
C VAL A 126 -22.05 -4.78 5.00
N THR A 127 -21.19 -4.46 4.02
CA THR A 127 -21.33 -3.26 3.15
C THR A 127 -21.98 -3.52 1.81
N GLY A 128 -22.08 -4.78 1.37
CA GLY A 128 -22.49 -5.14 0.01
C GLY A 128 -21.44 -4.84 -1.08
N LYS A 129 -20.22 -4.38 -0.73
CA LYS A 129 -19.18 -4.10 -1.73
C LYS A 129 -18.49 -5.37 -2.20
N LEU A 130 -18.13 -5.43 -3.48
CA LEU A 130 -17.34 -6.53 -4.01
C LEU A 130 -15.89 -6.44 -3.53
N TRP A 131 -15.32 -7.55 -3.06
CA TRP A 131 -13.91 -7.62 -2.75
C TRP A 131 -13.08 -7.62 -4.03
N PRO A 132 -11.89 -6.98 -4.04
CA PRO A 132 -10.98 -7.00 -5.17
C PRO A 132 -10.23 -8.34 -5.25
N ARG A 133 -10.92 -9.47 -5.06
CA ARG A 133 -10.35 -10.82 -4.98
C ARG A 133 -11.26 -11.81 -5.71
N ILE A 134 -10.63 -12.74 -6.43
CA ILE A 134 -11.28 -13.82 -7.17
C ILE A 134 -10.45 -15.09 -7.02
N ASP A 135 -11.12 -16.23 -6.89
CA ASP A 135 -10.48 -17.54 -6.92
C ASP A 135 -11.25 -18.47 -7.88
N ASN A 136 -10.56 -19.47 -8.43
CA ASN A 136 -11.18 -20.50 -9.27
C ASN A 136 -11.73 -21.68 -8.45
N LYS A 137 -11.37 -21.78 -7.17
CA LYS A 137 -11.81 -22.85 -6.27
C LYS A 137 -12.13 -22.31 -4.88
N LEU A 138 -13.21 -22.81 -4.28
CA LEU A 138 -13.50 -22.58 -2.88
C LEU A 138 -12.62 -23.47 -2.01
N LYS A 139 -11.76 -22.86 -1.19
CA LYS A 139 -10.95 -23.58 -0.20
C LYS A 139 -11.73 -23.78 1.09
N VAL A 140 -12.68 -24.73 1.04
CA VAL A 140 -13.56 -25.06 2.17
C VAL A 140 -12.75 -25.64 3.32
N MET A 141 -13.06 -25.20 4.53
CA MET A 141 -12.49 -25.66 5.77
C MET A 141 -13.60 -26.33 6.60
N GLU A 142 -13.37 -27.57 7.02
CA GLU A 142 -14.36 -28.35 7.77
C GLU A 142 -14.28 -28.06 9.26
N ALA A 143 -15.40 -27.64 9.85
CA ALA A 143 -15.52 -27.50 11.30
C ALA A 143 -15.60 -28.88 11.96
N SER A 144 -14.94 -29.03 13.11
CA SER A 144 -14.93 -30.27 13.90
C SER A 144 -16.35 -30.66 14.36
N ASN A 145 -17.17 -29.64 14.66
CA ASN A 145 -18.59 -29.80 14.89
C ASN A 145 -19.37 -28.78 14.03
N PRO A 146 -20.01 -29.21 12.94
CA PRO A 146 -20.74 -28.34 12.02
C PRO A 146 -21.93 -27.60 12.62
N GLN A 147 -22.47 -28.09 13.74
CA GLN A 147 -23.64 -27.51 14.43
C GLN A 147 -23.25 -26.60 15.60
N SER A 148 -21.95 -26.51 15.92
CA SER A 148 -21.49 -25.64 17.01
C SER A 148 -21.71 -24.16 16.66
N LYS A 149 -22.25 -23.41 17.63
CA LYS A 149 -22.37 -21.94 17.52
C LYS A 149 -21.01 -21.26 17.35
N TYR A 150 -19.95 -21.86 17.91
CA TYR A 150 -18.57 -21.42 17.79
C TYR A 150 -17.76 -22.53 17.10
N PRO A 151 -17.42 -22.38 15.81
CA PRO A 151 -16.77 -23.43 15.06
C PRO A 151 -15.30 -23.57 15.48
N GLU A 152 -14.84 -24.82 15.58
CA GLU A 152 -13.45 -25.16 15.88
C GLU A 152 -12.85 -25.98 14.74
N PHE A 153 -11.63 -25.66 14.34
CA PHE A 153 -10.99 -26.26 13.17
C PHE A 153 -9.69 -26.97 13.59
N VAL A 154 -9.55 -28.25 13.26
CA VAL A 154 -8.30 -28.99 13.51
C VAL A 154 -7.27 -28.59 12.47
N GLN A 155 -6.16 -27.98 12.90
CA GLN A 155 -5.12 -27.50 11.99
C GLN A 155 -4.11 -28.59 11.64
N ASP A 156 -3.81 -29.48 12.58
CA ASP A 156 -2.91 -30.62 12.37
C ASP A 156 -3.35 -31.80 13.27
N ARG A 157 -3.64 -32.95 12.62
CA ARG A 157 -4.09 -34.17 13.29
C ARG A 157 -3.02 -34.78 14.20
N LYS A 158 -1.73 -34.46 14.00
CA LYS A 158 -0.62 -35.00 14.79
C LYS A 158 -0.36 -34.22 16.07
N THR A 159 -0.60 -32.90 16.07
CA THR A 159 -0.34 -32.04 17.24
C THR A 159 -1.59 -31.73 18.06
N GLY A 160 -2.79 -31.98 17.50
CA GLY A 160 -4.06 -31.71 18.19
C GLY A 160 -4.40 -30.23 18.31
N TYR A 161 -3.64 -29.34 17.64
CA TYR A 161 -3.86 -27.90 17.73
C TYR A 161 -5.16 -27.50 17.03
N THR A 162 -6.06 -26.86 17.78
CA THR A 162 -7.36 -26.38 17.29
C THR A 162 -7.35 -24.87 17.11
N LEU A 163 -7.82 -24.42 15.95
CA LEU A 163 -8.07 -23.03 15.66
C LEU A 163 -9.51 -22.68 16.03
N LYS A 164 -9.68 -21.71 16.93
CA LYS A 164 -10.99 -21.22 17.39
C LYS A 164 -11.17 -19.76 16.98
N PRO A 165 -11.61 -19.48 15.74
CA PRO A 165 -11.80 -18.11 15.29
C PRO A 165 -13.05 -17.49 15.91
N PHE A 166 -13.02 -16.18 16.11
CA PHE A 166 -14.18 -15.43 16.55
C PHE A 166 -15.21 -15.36 15.41
N LYS A 167 -16.43 -15.83 15.67
CA LYS A 167 -17.57 -15.73 14.75
C LYS A 167 -18.46 -14.55 15.19
N PRO A 168 -18.49 -13.42 14.46
CA PRO A 168 -19.40 -12.33 14.75
C PRO A 168 -20.85 -12.72 14.45
N ALA A 169 -21.79 -11.97 15.02
CA ALA A 169 -23.19 -12.07 14.66
C ALA A 169 -23.36 -11.75 13.17
N PRO A 170 -24.22 -12.51 12.45
CA PRO A 170 -24.44 -12.29 11.03
C PRO A 170 -25.01 -10.88 10.79
N PRO A 171 -24.57 -10.18 9.74
CA PRO A 171 -25.12 -8.88 9.38
C PRO A 171 -26.57 -9.04 8.95
N LYS A 172 -27.42 -8.08 9.31
CA LYS A 172 -28.83 -8.02 8.86
C LYS A 172 -28.99 -7.35 7.49
N SER A 173 -27.89 -7.03 6.83
CA SER A 173 -27.88 -6.29 5.58
C SER A 173 -28.32 -7.17 4.41
N ASP A 174 -29.24 -6.65 3.61
CA ASP A 174 -29.62 -7.24 2.34
C ASP A 174 -28.61 -6.85 1.25
N CYS A 175 -27.99 -7.84 0.63
CA CYS A 175 -27.04 -7.62 -0.46
C CYS A 175 -27.76 -7.78 -1.81
N SER A 176 -27.75 -6.73 -2.64
CA SER A 176 -28.10 -6.85 -4.06
C SER A 176 -26.91 -7.40 -4.84
N GLN A 177 -27.19 -7.99 -6.01
CA GLN A 177 -26.15 -8.40 -6.92
C GLN A 177 -25.31 -7.18 -7.33
N PRO A 178 -23.97 -7.27 -7.28
CA PRO A 178 -23.10 -6.14 -7.58
C PRO A 178 -23.26 -5.69 -9.03
N ASP A 179 -23.34 -4.38 -9.25
CA ASP A 179 -23.40 -3.79 -10.58
C ASP A 179 -22.11 -4.08 -11.39
N THR A 180 -22.25 -4.10 -12.71
CA THR A 180 -21.17 -4.31 -13.68
C THR A 180 -20.01 -3.33 -13.46
N LYS A 181 -20.33 -2.07 -13.12
CA LYS A 181 -19.31 -1.05 -12.82
C LYS A 181 -18.55 -1.36 -11.53
N GLY A 182 -19.25 -1.83 -10.49
CA GLY A 182 -18.64 -2.26 -9.23
C GLY A 182 -17.70 -3.45 -9.42
N ALA A 183 -18.11 -4.42 -10.23
CA ALA A 183 -17.28 -5.56 -10.60
C ALA A 183 -16.03 -5.14 -11.39
N LEU A 184 -16.15 -4.17 -12.32
CA LEU A 184 -15.02 -3.64 -13.07
C LEU A 184 -14.01 -2.92 -12.17
N ASN A 185 -14.48 -2.12 -11.21
CA ASN A 185 -13.60 -1.40 -10.27
C ASN A 185 -12.81 -2.37 -9.39
N ALA A 186 -13.50 -3.31 -8.74
CA ALA A 186 -12.85 -4.36 -7.94
C ALA A 186 -11.84 -5.18 -8.76
N TRP A 187 -12.11 -5.36 -10.05
CA TRP A 187 -11.19 -6.02 -10.97
C TRP A 187 -9.95 -5.19 -11.30
N GLN A 188 -10.11 -3.88 -11.52
CA GLN A 188 -8.97 -2.97 -11.72
C GLN A 188 -8.06 -2.97 -10.49
N ASP A 189 -8.65 -2.92 -9.29
CA ASP A 189 -7.94 -2.99 -8.02
C ASP A 189 -7.19 -4.32 -7.85
N TYR A 190 -7.83 -5.46 -8.15
CA TYR A 190 -7.17 -6.76 -8.18
C TYR A 190 -5.96 -6.77 -9.11
N ARG A 191 -6.09 -6.23 -10.32
CA ARG A 191 -4.99 -6.19 -11.30
C ARG A 191 -3.84 -5.30 -10.83
N ALA A 192 -4.15 -4.18 -10.20
CA ALA A 192 -3.15 -3.28 -9.63
C ALA A 192 -2.40 -3.97 -8.48
N ASP A 193 -3.14 -4.59 -7.55
CA ASP A 193 -2.62 -5.35 -6.42
C ASP A 193 -1.70 -6.49 -6.88
N TYR A 194 -2.16 -7.28 -7.85
CA TYR A 194 -1.39 -8.40 -8.37
C TYR A 194 -0.10 -7.94 -9.06
N ARG A 195 -0.14 -6.83 -9.80
CA ARG A 195 1.05 -6.25 -10.43
C ARG A 195 2.06 -5.76 -9.39
N ALA A 196 1.60 -5.08 -8.35
CA ALA A 196 2.45 -4.62 -7.25
C ALA A 196 3.08 -5.80 -6.50
N ALA A 197 2.28 -6.82 -6.16
CA ALA A 197 2.76 -8.04 -5.51
C ALA A 197 3.85 -8.73 -6.34
N LYS A 198 3.64 -8.87 -7.66
CA LYS A 198 4.62 -9.48 -8.59
C LYS A 198 5.94 -8.70 -8.67
N GLN A 199 5.92 -7.39 -8.44
CA GLN A 199 7.14 -6.57 -8.39
C GLN A 199 7.90 -6.76 -7.07
N LEU A 200 7.17 -6.93 -5.96
CA LEU A 200 7.75 -7.07 -4.61
C LEU A 200 8.26 -8.47 -4.33
N HIS A 201 7.52 -9.50 -4.73
CA HIS A 201 7.89 -10.90 -4.56
C HIS A 201 8.25 -11.47 -5.93
N SER A 202 9.45 -12.04 -6.07
CA SER A 202 10.03 -12.56 -7.32
C SER A 202 9.31 -13.80 -7.91
N GLY A 203 7.98 -13.81 -7.92
CA GLY A 203 7.11 -14.87 -8.43
C GLY A 203 6.87 -16.03 -7.48
N SER A 204 7.76 -16.30 -6.52
CA SER A 204 7.60 -17.38 -5.54
C SER A 204 6.65 -16.96 -4.41
N GLY A 205 5.42 -17.49 -4.41
CA GLY A 205 4.47 -17.35 -3.29
C GLY A 205 3.14 -16.68 -3.63
N ILE A 206 3.02 -16.03 -4.79
CA ILE A 206 1.77 -15.38 -5.20
C ILE A 206 0.86 -16.40 -5.93
N PRO A 207 -0.44 -16.46 -5.62
CA PRO A 207 -1.40 -17.27 -6.38
C PRO A 207 -1.37 -16.99 -7.89
N LYS A 208 -1.82 -17.95 -8.72
CA LYS A 208 -1.88 -17.76 -10.19
C LYS A 208 -2.83 -16.61 -10.53
N GLN A 209 -2.37 -15.68 -11.37
CA GLN A 209 -3.21 -14.57 -11.85
C GLN A 209 -4.41 -15.12 -12.61
N ILE A 210 -5.61 -14.74 -12.18
CA ILE A 210 -6.81 -14.90 -12.99
C ILE A 210 -6.84 -13.73 -13.97
N LYS A 211 -7.36 -13.91 -15.20
CA LYS A 211 -7.50 -12.84 -16.19
C LYS A 211 -8.94 -12.80 -16.67
N LEU A 212 -9.66 -11.75 -16.26
CA LEU A 212 -11.03 -11.49 -16.68
C LEU A 212 -11.04 -10.49 -17.84
N SER A 213 -11.66 -10.88 -18.95
CA SER A 213 -12.07 -9.99 -20.06
C SER A 213 -13.56 -9.66 -20.01
N GLY A 214 -14.34 -10.37 -19.20
CA GLY A 214 -15.76 -10.15 -18.93
C GLY A 214 -16.23 -11.06 -17.79
N ILE A 215 -17.33 -10.70 -17.13
CA ILE A 215 -17.90 -11.45 -16.01
C ILE A 215 -19.38 -11.72 -16.31
N ARG A 216 -19.78 -12.98 -16.24
CA ARG A 216 -21.19 -13.38 -16.28
C ARG A 216 -21.52 -14.14 -15.00
N PHE A 217 -22.50 -13.67 -14.24
CA PHE A 217 -22.97 -14.37 -13.05
C PHE A 217 -23.78 -15.60 -13.46
N GLN A 218 -23.50 -16.76 -12.84
CA GLN A 218 -24.23 -18.00 -13.11
C GLN A 218 -25.49 -18.14 -12.28
N THR A 219 -25.46 -17.60 -11.06
CA THR A 219 -26.58 -17.68 -10.12
C THR A 219 -27.12 -16.28 -9.84
N GLU A 220 -28.45 -16.16 -9.81
CA GLU A 220 -29.13 -14.91 -9.43
C GLU A 220 -28.99 -14.64 -7.91
N GLN A 221 -28.86 -15.70 -7.11
CA GLN A 221 -28.65 -15.60 -5.67
C GLN A 221 -27.23 -16.07 -5.30
N PRO A 222 -26.49 -15.26 -4.53
CA PRO A 222 -25.20 -15.67 -3.99
C PRO A 222 -25.35 -16.60 -2.77
N GLU A 223 -24.32 -17.41 -2.53
CA GLU A 223 -24.25 -18.31 -1.37
C GLU A 223 -23.58 -17.60 -0.18
N SER A 224 -24.14 -17.68 1.02
CA SER A 224 -23.49 -17.14 2.23
C SER A 224 -22.34 -18.04 2.69
N ALA A 225 -21.20 -17.45 3.02
CA ALA A 225 -20.04 -18.15 3.56
C ALA A 225 -19.26 -17.27 4.55
N TRP A 226 -18.37 -17.90 5.30
CA TRP A 226 -17.49 -17.25 6.27
C TRP A 226 -16.03 -17.40 5.84
N ILE A 227 -15.33 -16.30 5.53
CA ILE A 227 -13.90 -16.32 5.20
C ILE A 227 -13.08 -16.06 6.47
N LEU A 228 -12.10 -16.90 6.74
CA LEU A 228 -11.13 -16.66 7.82
C LEU A 228 -10.20 -15.49 7.47
N VAL A 229 -10.20 -14.47 8.32
CA VAL A 229 -9.36 -13.28 8.23
C VAL A 229 -8.54 -13.15 9.51
N TRP A 230 -7.30 -12.67 9.38
CA TRP A 230 -6.42 -12.43 10.53
C TRP A 230 -6.33 -10.93 10.82
N VAL A 231 -6.53 -10.56 12.07
CA VAL A 231 -6.39 -9.18 12.56
C VAL A 231 -5.22 -9.11 13.52
N THR A 232 -4.34 -8.14 13.31
CA THR A 232 -3.17 -7.86 14.15
C THR A 232 -3.21 -6.42 14.63
N PRO A 233 -2.44 -6.05 15.66
CA PRO A 233 -2.21 -4.64 15.95
C PRO A 233 -1.63 -3.99 14.69
N SER A 234 -2.10 -2.78 14.36
CA SER A 234 -1.48 -2.01 13.28
C SER A 234 -0.30 -1.23 13.84
N HIS A 235 0.71 -1.05 12.99
CA HIS A 235 1.88 -0.24 13.28
C HIS A 235 1.74 1.18 12.74
N ASP A 236 0.71 1.48 11.93
CA ASP A 236 0.45 2.81 11.37
C ASP A 236 -0.53 3.60 12.26
N SER A 237 -1.00 4.77 11.80
CA SER A 237 -2.04 5.60 12.44
C SER A 237 -3.38 4.89 12.71
N ASN A 238 -3.54 3.64 12.25
CA ASN A 238 -4.71 2.82 12.49
C ASN A 238 -4.47 1.89 13.69
N LEU A 239 -5.53 1.55 14.43
CA LEU A 239 -5.42 0.68 15.61
C LEU A 239 -5.16 -0.80 15.24
N TRP A 240 -5.76 -1.28 14.15
CA TRP A 240 -5.63 -2.67 13.70
C TRP A 240 -5.27 -2.78 12.22
N SER A 241 -4.52 -3.83 11.90
CA SER A 241 -4.16 -4.24 10.54
C SER A 241 -4.89 -5.54 10.23
N ILE A 242 -5.65 -5.55 9.14
CA ILE A 242 -6.38 -6.73 8.65
C ILE A 242 -5.54 -7.34 7.55
N LYS A 243 -5.11 -8.59 7.70
CA LYS A 243 -4.31 -9.30 6.68
C LYS A 243 -5.17 -9.70 5.49
N ASP A 244 -4.60 -9.63 4.29
CA ASP A 244 -5.26 -10.10 3.07
C ASP A 244 -5.55 -11.61 3.19
N PRO A 245 -6.82 -12.04 3.15
CA PRO A 245 -7.12 -13.46 3.25
C PRO A 245 -6.57 -14.27 2.08
N PHE A 246 -6.22 -13.67 0.94
CA PHE A 246 -5.72 -14.36 -0.26
C PHE A 246 -4.19 -14.30 -0.43
N ASP A 247 -3.46 -13.74 0.54
CA ASP A 247 -2.00 -13.60 0.50
C ASP A 247 -1.48 -12.87 -0.76
N ILE A 248 -2.24 -11.91 -1.32
CA ILE A 248 -1.80 -11.07 -2.46
C ILE A 248 -1.10 -9.81 -1.96
N ARG A 249 -1.64 -9.17 -0.93
CA ARG A 249 -1.02 -8.05 -0.20
C ARG A 249 -0.80 -8.42 1.26
N ASP A 250 0.01 -7.63 1.96
CA ASP A 250 0.13 -7.75 3.41
C ASP A 250 -1.15 -7.34 4.14
N GLU A 251 -1.90 -6.35 3.61
CA GLU A 251 -3.12 -5.82 4.24
C GLU A 251 -4.33 -5.80 3.29
N ALA A 252 -5.49 -6.18 3.82
CA ALA A 252 -6.81 -6.07 3.21
C ALA A 252 -7.35 -4.64 3.36
N TRP A 253 -6.79 -3.69 2.60
CA TRP A 253 -7.17 -2.27 2.68
C TRP A 253 -8.68 -2.02 2.50
N TRP A 254 -9.38 -2.86 1.73
CA TRP A 254 -10.82 -2.74 1.48
C TRP A 254 -11.71 -3.11 2.67
N LEU A 255 -11.15 -3.78 3.69
CA LEU A 255 -11.88 -4.13 4.92
C LEU A 255 -11.71 -3.09 6.04
N LYS A 256 -10.82 -2.10 5.86
CA LYS A 256 -10.53 -1.07 6.87
C LYS A 256 -11.77 -0.27 7.25
N ASP A 257 -12.55 0.15 6.25
CA ASP A 257 -13.77 0.93 6.46
C ASP A 257 -14.96 0.06 6.91
N THR A 258 -14.94 -1.24 6.60
CA THR A 258 -16.01 -2.15 7.02
C THR A 258 -15.86 -2.58 8.48
N LEU A 259 -14.62 -2.72 8.99
CA LEU A 259 -14.40 -3.21 10.35
C LEU A 259 -15.18 -2.40 11.41
N PRO A 260 -15.19 -1.06 11.41
CA PRO A 260 -16.02 -0.28 12.33
C PRO A 260 -17.51 -0.65 12.28
N GLN A 261 -18.08 -0.83 11.08
CA GLN A 261 -19.48 -1.19 10.89
C GLN A 261 -19.80 -2.60 11.40
N LEU A 262 -18.84 -3.53 11.24
CA LEU A 262 -18.96 -4.87 11.81
C LEU A 262 -18.94 -4.81 13.35
N LEU A 263 -18.14 -3.91 13.93
CA LEU A 263 -18.01 -3.75 15.38
C LEU A 263 -19.23 -3.13 16.04
N GLU A 264 -19.94 -2.21 15.37
CA GLU A 264 -21.18 -1.60 15.88
C GLU A 264 -22.22 -2.64 16.33
N ASN A 265 -22.26 -3.79 15.65
CA ASN A 265 -23.18 -4.88 15.94
C ASN A 265 -22.56 -6.00 16.80
N ASN A 266 -21.28 -5.88 17.19
CA ASN A 266 -20.50 -6.96 17.79
C ASN A 266 -19.60 -6.52 18.95
N ASN A 267 -20.21 -6.19 20.10
CA ASN A 267 -19.48 -5.75 21.30
C ASN A 267 -18.43 -6.77 21.80
N HIS A 268 -18.69 -8.07 21.66
CA HIS A 268 -17.71 -9.11 22.05
C HIS A 268 -16.46 -9.12 21.15
N LEU A 269 -16.60 -8.82 19.86
CA LEU A 269 -15.47 -8.69 18.94
C LEU A 269 -14.62 -7.48 19.32
N LEU A 270 -15.29 -6.35 19.62
CA LEU A 270 -14.63 -5.13 20.08
C LEU A 270 -13.79 -5.37 21.34
N LYS A 271 -14.32 -6.11 22.32
CA LYS A 271 -13.59 -6.48 23.54
C LYS A 271 -12.33 -7.32 23.26
N GLN A 272 -12.40 -8.27 22.33
CA GLN A 272 -11.21 -9.05 21.96
C GLN A 272 -10.17 -8.22 21.21
N LEU A 273 -10.62 -7.32 20.34
CA LEU A 273 -9.74 -6.40 19.62
C LEU A 273 -9.11 -5.34 20.54
N ALA A 274 -9.82 -4.87 21.57
CA ALA A 274 -9.28 -3.98 22.60
C ALA A 274 -8.15 -4.66 23.39
N LYS A 275 -8.36 -5.91 23.81
CA LYS A 275 -7.32 -6.73 24.49
C LYS A 275 -6.09 -6.94 23.61
N LEU A 276 -6.29 -7.09 22.31
CA LEU A 276 -5.21 -7.28 21.34
C LEU A 276 -4.28 -6.06 21.23
N ILE A 277 -4.79 -4.84 21.47
CA ILE A 277 -4.01 -3.59 21.53
C ILE A 277 -3.67 -3.14 22.97
N GLY A 278 -4.05 -3.92 23.99
CA GLY A 278 -3.76 -3.63 25.40
C GLY A 278 -4.57 -2.47 26.00
N GLN A 279 -5.69 -2.09 25.40
CA GLN A 279 -6.54 -0.97 25.85
C GLN A 279 -7.70 -1.44 26.75
N ALA A 280 -8.18 -0.55 27.63
CA ALA A 280 -9.27 -0.82 28.55
C ALA A 280 -10.59 -1.10 27.82
N GLU A 281 -11.46 -1.92 28.42
CA GLU A 281 -12.74 -2.29 27.83
C GLU A 281 -13.66 -1.06 27.67
N PRO A 282 -14.45 -0.97 26.58
CA PRO A 282 -15.47 0.07 26.46
C PRO A 282 -16.59 -0.24 27.47
N ASP A 283 -16.60 0.49 28.59
CA ASP A 283 -17.55 0.24 29.67
C ASP A 283 -18.97 0.77 29.35
N THR A 284 -19.09 1.93 28.69
CA THR A 284 -20.39 2.58 28.41
C THR A 284 -20.48 3.39 27.09
N GLN A 285 -19.39 3.52 26.33
CA GLN A 285 -19.33 4.34 25.12
C GLN A 285 -19.77 3.57 23.87
N THR A 286 -20.32 4.26 22.88
CA THR A 286 -20.54 3.66 21.55
C THR A 286 -19.20 3.30 20.90
N VAL A 287 -19.21 2.39 19.92
CA VAL A 287 -17.98 1.98 19.20
C VAL A 287 -17.28 3.18 18.57
N ALA A 288 -18.04 4.10 17.97
CA ALA A 288 -17.51 5.32 17.38
C ALA A 288 -16.88 6.25 18.45
N GLU A 289 -17.57 6.48 19.56
CA GLU A 289 -17.07 7.30 20.67
C GLU A 289 -15.84 6.70 21.34
N TRP A 290 -15.77 5.37 21.46
CA TRP A 290 -14.60 4.70 22.03
C TRP A 290 -13.39 4.74 21.07
N LEU A 291 -13.61 4.51 19.77
CA LEU A 291 -12.56 4.66 18.76
C LEU A 291 -12.06 6.11 18.70
N GLN A 292 -12.97 7.07 18.85
CA GLN A 292 -12.65 8.47 18.96
C GLN A 292 -11.91 8.77 20.28
N SER A 293 -12.34 8.21 21.41
CA SER A 293 -11.68 8.36 22.72
C SER A 293 -10.27 7.77 22.72
N LEU A 294 -10.02 6.67 22.00
CA LEU A 294 -8.68 6.12 21.82
C LEU A 294 -7.78 7.04 20.99
N LYS A 295 -8.31 7.61 19.91
CA LYS A 295 -7.60 8.65 19.13
C LYS A 295 -7.36 9.88 20.01
N GLU A 296 -8.36 10.31 20.76
CA GLU A 296 -8.29 11.42 21.69
C GLU A 296 -7.35 11.13 22.86
N GLN A 297 -7.17 9.89 23.33
CA GLN A 297 -6.20 9.53 24.37
C GLN A 297 -4.76 9.66 23.85
N SER A 298 -4.51 9.19 22.61
CA SER A 298 -3.21 9.43 21.97
C SER A 298 -2.96 10.93 21.78
N GLN A 299 -4.00 11.71 21.44
CA GLN A 299 -3.94 13.16 21.39
C GLN A 299 -3.78 13.78 22.78
N LEU A 300 -4.42 13.28 23.83
CA LEU A 300 -4.35 13.74 25.21
C LEU A 300 -2.94 13.55 25.77
N HIS A 301 -2.27 12.46 25.43
CA HIS A 301 -0.86 12.27 25.77
C HIS A 301 0.03 13.36 25.12
N VAL A 302 -0.28 13.76 23.87
CA VAL A 302 0.33 14.94 23.25
C VAL A 302 -0.11 16.24 23.92
N LEU A 303 -1.38 16.41 24.29
CA LEU A 303 -1.92 17.63 24.93
C LEU A 303 -1.30 17.86 26.32
N VAL A 304 -1.01 16.80 27.07
CA VAL A 304 -0.42 16.86 28.41
C VAL A 304 1.09 17.10 28.34
N ASN A 305 1.81 16.36 27.50
CA ASN A 305 3.27 16.43 27.45
C ASN A 305 3.80 17.49 26.47
N TYR A 306 3.02 17.85 25.46
CA TYR A 306 3.35 18.81 24.40
C TYR A 306 2.19 19.79 24.11
N PRO A 307 1.69 20.53 25.12
CA PRO A 307 0.52 21.41 24.97
C PRO A 307 0.68 22.48 23.88
N TRP A 308 1.92 22.89 23.61
CA TRP A 308 2.26 23.88 22.58
C TRP A 308 2.02 23.36 21.15
N ALA A 309 2.00 22.04 20.92
CA ALA A 309 1.83 21.48 19.58
C ALA A 309 0.39 21.61 19.05
N GLN A 310 -0.58 21.98 19.91
CA GLN A 310 -1.99 22.13 19.54
C GLN A 310 -2.25 23.12 18.40
N LYS A 311 -1.43 24.18 18.30
CA LYS A 311 -1.60 25.19 17.26
C LYS A 311 -1.28 24.66 15.86
N GLU A 312 -0.53 23.55 15.77
CA GLU A 312 -0.10 22.95 14.51
C GLU A 312 -0.48 21.45 14.46
N PRO A 313 -1.66 21.11 13.90
CA PRO A 313 -2.23 19.77 13.98
C PRO A 313 -1.34 18.69 13.33
N ASP A 314 -0.60 19.04 12.28
CA ASP A 314 0.30 18.11 11.59
C ASP A 314 1.51 17.74 12.46
N ILE A 315 2.05 18.69 13.24
CA ILE A 315 3.14 18.44 14.19
C ILE A 315 2.61 17.59 15.35
N ALA A 316 1.43 17.92 15.88
CA ALA A 316 0.81 17.13 16.95
C ALA A 316 0.54 15.68 16.53
N ALA A 317 0.05 15.46 15.30
CA ALA A 317 -0.17 14.13 14.75
C ALA A 317 1.14 13.34 14.59
N ALA A 318 2.20 13.98 14.10
CA ALA A 318 3.51 13.34 13.96
C ALA A 318 4.14 12.98 15.32
N ILE A 319 3.98 13.84 16.34
CA ILE A 319 4.40 13.54 17.72
C ILE A 319 3.61 12.35 18.29
N ALA A 320 2.29 12.29 18.08
CA ALA A 320 1.45 11.19 18.57
C ALA A 320 1.88 9.81 18.01
N VAL A 321 2.19 9.76 16.71
CA VAL A 321 2.70 8.55 16.06
C VAL A 321 4.02 8.12 16.69
N LEU A 322 4.93 9.07 16.92
CA LEU A 322 6.24 8.77 17.46
C LEU A 322 6.19 8.33 18.93
N LEU A 323 5.29 8.91 19.75
CA LEU A 323 5.09 8.49 21.14
C LEU A 323 4.49 7.08 21.21
N THR A 324 3.50 6.78 20.38
CA THR A 324 2.97 5.41 20.25
C THR A 324 4.09 4.44 19.89
N ARG A 325 4.95 4.82 18.94
CA ARG A 325 6.11 4.00 18.56
C ARG A 325 7.07 3.78 19.73
N LYS A 326 7.39 4.83 20.47
CA LYS A 326 8.25 4.75 21.65
C LYS A 326 7.71 3.74 22.66
N GLU A 327 6.44 3.84 23.00
CA GLU A 327 5.76 2.91 23.91
C GLU A 327 5.81 1.47 23.39
N THR A 328 5.59 1.25 22.09
CA THR A 328 5.66 -0.11 21.52
C THR A 328 7.06 -0.73 21.60
N LEU A 329 8.11 0.07 21.41
CA LEU A 329 9.50 -0.38 21.56
C LEU A 329 9.82 -0.69 23.03
N GLU A 330 9.35 0.13 23.97
CA GLU A 330 9.50 -0.10 25.41
C GLU A 330 8.75 -1.36 25.88
N GLN A 331 7.64 -1.70 25.24
CA GLN A 331 6.89 -2.94 25.46
C GLN A 331 7.54 -4.18 24.81
N GLY A 332 8.73 -4.05 24.20
CA GLY A 332 9.52 -5.16 23.68
C GLY A 332 9.23 -5.55 22.22
N GLN A 333 8.57 -4.69 21.42
CA GLN A 333 8.40 -4.92 19.98
C GLN A 333 9.61 -4.42 19.20
N ASP A 334 10.63 -5.26 19.02
CA ASP A 334 11.93 -4.88 18.45
C ASP A 334 12.24 -5.52 17.08
N HIS A 335 11.22 -5.88 16.28
CA HIS A 335 11.48 -6.45 14.96
C HIS A 335 12.20 -5.43 14.06
N LYS A 336 13.02 -5.93 13.14
CA LYS A 336 13.75 -5.10 12.17
C LYS A 336 12.87 -4.07 11.46
N ASN A 337 11.66 -4.48 11.05
CA ASN A 337 10.70 -3.57 10.40
C ASN A 337 10.18 -2.48 11.36
N ASP A 338 9.98 -2.81 12.64
CA ASP A 338 9.55 -1.86 13.68
C ASP A 338 10.65 -0.84 13.98
N LEU A 339 11.90 -1.29 14.02
CA LEU A 339 13.09 -0.42 14.19
C LEU A 339 13.31 0.50 12.97
N GLU A 340 13.15 -0.02 11.75
CA GLU A 340 13.20 0.77 10.51
C GLU A 340 12.04 1.77 10.41
N ALA A 341 10.83 1.38 10.86
CA ALA A 341 9.68 2.27 10.96
C ALA A 341 9.91 3.39 11.96
N ALA A 342 10.49 3.11 13.13
CA ALA A 342 10.83 4.12 14.14
C ALA A 342 11.77 5.20 13.60
N VAL A 343 12.82 4.81 12.88
CA VAL A 343 13.74 5.77 12.21
C VAL A 343 13.01 6.57 11.14
N THR A 344 12.13 5.93 10.37
CA THR A 344 11.34 6.58 9.32
C THR A 344 10.35 7.60 9.89
N GLU A 345 9.65 7.26 10.97
CA GLU A 345 8.71 8.14 11.67
C GLU A 345 9.42 9.31 12.34
N SER A 346 10.62 9.07 12.90
CA SER A 346 11.49 10.13 13.44
C SER A 346 11.85 11.15 12.35
N GLN A 347 12.20 10.68 11.14
CA GLN A 347 12.44 11.57 10.00
C GLN A 347 11.19 12.35 9.60
N LYS A 348 10.02 11.70 9.55
CA LYS A 348 8.76 12.35 9.16
C LYS A 348 8.41 13.52 10.08
N LEU A 349 8.56 13.36 11.40
CA LEU A 349 8.35 14.46 12.36
C LEU A 349 9.26 15.66 12.04
N LEU A 350 10.54 15.40 11.79
CA LEU A 350 11.50 16.45 11.44
C LEU A 350 11.19 17.09 10.09
N GLU A 351 10.72 16.33 9.10
CA GLU A 351 10.29 16.86 7.80
C GLU A 351 9.08 17.80 7.96
N VAL A 352 8.05 17.38 8.70
CA VAL A 352 6.86 18.21 8.99
C VAL A 352 7.27 19.52 9.68
N LEU A 353 8.16 19.44 10.68
CA LEU A 353 8.69 20.63 11.36
C LEU A 353 9.43 21.58 10.39
N MET A 354 10.26 21.06 9.49
CA MET A 354 10.95 21.90 8.50
C MET A 354 9.98 22.50 7.48
N GLN A 355 8.93 21.78 7.09
CA GLN A 355 7.89 22.29 6.19
C GLN A 355 7.13 23.44 6.85
N TRP A 356 6.75 23.28 8.12
CA TRP A 356 6.18 24.34 8.94
C TRP A 356 7.11 25.55 8.98
N LEU A 357 8.40 25.34 9.29
CA LEU A 357 9.39 26.42 9.37
C LEU A 357 9.51 27.23 8.06
N ILE A 358 9.50 26.55 6.90
CA ILE A 358 9.52 27.20 5.58
C ILE A 358 8.24 28.02 5.32
N LYS A 359 7.09 27.54 5.80
CA LYS A 359 5.80 28.23 5.64
C LYS A 359 5.71 29.46 6.54
N THR A 360 6.17 29.35 7.78
CA THR A 360 6.17 30.43 8.77
C THR A 360 7.18 31.53 8.41
N PHE A 361 8.33 31.16 7.84
CA PHE A 361 9.39 32.09 7.43
C PHE A 361 9.71 32.00 5.94
N PRO A 362 8.85 32.56 5.07
CA PRO A 362 9.01 32.45 3.62
C PRO A 362 10.20 33.27 3.10
N ALA A 363 11.18 32.61 2.48
CA ALA A 363 12.31 33.31 1.88
C ALA A 363 11.91 34.08 0.61
N ASN A 364 12.51 35.26 0.39
CA ASN A 364 12.32 36.01 -0.85
C ASN A 364 13.07 35.35 -2.03
N THR A 365 12.35 34.52 -2.79
CA THR A 365 12.92 33.77 -3.93
C THR A 365 13.49 34.64 -5.06
N GLY A 366 13.10 35.92 -5.14
CA GLY A 366 13.61 36.86 -6.17
C GLY A 366 15.06 37.27 -5.96
N SER A 367 15.56 37.15 -4.73
CA SER A 367 16.91 37.58 -4.34
C SER A 367 17.93 36.44 -4.39
N LEU A 368 17.49 35.21 -4.71
CA LEU A 368 18.32 34.02 -4.71
C LEU A 368 18.94 33.78 -6.10
N PRO A 369 20.20 33.30 -6.16
CA PRO A 369 20.88 33.07 -7.43
C PRO A 369 20.17 31.97 -8.25
N LYS A 370 19.82 32.30 -9.49
CA LYS A 370 19.23 31.34 -10.44
C LYS A 370 20.35 30.51 -11.07
N GLN A 371 20.32 29.19 -10.87
CA GLN A 371 21.28 28.27 -11.46
C GLN A 371 20.63 27.15 -12.27
N SER A 372 21.26 26.79 -13.39
CA SER A 372 20.87 25.66 -14.24
C SER A 372 21.54 24.34 -13.85
N LYS A 373 22.73 24.38 -13.22
CA LYS A 373 23.52 23.22 -12.79
C LYS A 373 23.86 23.34 -11.30
N ASN A 374 23.94 22.19 -10.61
CA ASN A 374 24.28 22.16 -9.19
C ASN A 374 25.74 22.52 -8.98
N ASN A 375 26.04 23.58 -8.21
CA ASN A 375 27.39 24.00 -7.89
C ASN A 375 27.63 23.94 -6.38
N HIS A 376 28.38 22.92 -5.96
CA HIS A 376 28.69 22.63 -4.56
C HIS A 376 29.43 23.79 -3.86
N GLU A 377 30.42 24.41 -4.52
CA GLU A 377 31.18 25.51 -3.92
C GLU A 377 30.31 26.75 -3.68
N LEU A 378 29.39 27.04 -4.61
CA LEU A 378 28.46 28.15 -4.44
C LEU A 378 27.48 27.89 -3.29
N ASN A 379 26.94 26.68 -3.19
CA ASN A 379 26.06 26.31 -2.08
C ASN A 379 26.78 26.41 -0.73
N LYS A 380 28.05 26.00 -0.67
CA LYS A 380 28.89 26.12 0.52
C LYS A 380 29.10 27.58 0.90
N LYS A 381 29.43 28.45 -0.06
CA LYS A 381 29.55 29.90 0.15
C LYS A 381 28.24 30.52 0.65
N LEU A 382 27.10 30.16 0.05
CA LEU A 382 25.78 30.64 0.46
C LEU A 382 25.46 30.25 1.90
N LEU A 383 25.60 28.97 2.25
CA LEU A 383 25.32 28.48 3.60
C LEU A 383 26.26 29.09 4.64
N THR A 384 27.52 29.29 4.30
CA THR A 384 28.50 29.98 5.17
C THR A 384 28.12 31.44 5.39
N ALA A 385 27.65 32.11 4.34
CA ALA A 385 27.26 33.52 4.40
C ALA A 385 26.00 33.78 5.26
N LEU A 386 25.17 32.76 5.53
CA LEU A 386 24.03 32.88 6.44
C LEU A 386 24.44 33.04 7.91
N ALA A 387 25.69 32.70 8.26
CA ALA A 387 26.26 32.84 9.60
C ALA A 387 25.38 32.23 10.73
N LEU A 388 24.75 31.09 10.46
CA LEU A 388 23.84 30.43 11.41
C LEU A 388 24.62 29.65 12.49
N PRO A 389 24.33 29.82 13.79
CA PRO A 389 25.10 29.20 14.88
C PRO A 389 25.22 27.67 14.86
N ALA A 390 24.24 26.96 14.28
CA ALA A 390 24.25 25.49 14.19
C ALA A 390 24.85 24.95 12.88
N PHE A 391 25.15 25.81 11.91
CA PHE A 391 25.67 25.43 10.59
C PHE A 391 27.20 25.37 10.61
N THR A 392 27.73 24.38 11.31
CA THR A 392 29.18 24.08 11.30
C THR A 392 29.61 23.48 9.96
N ASP A 393 30.92 23.44 9.69
CA ASP A 393 31.46 22.83 8.45
C ASP A 393 30.97 21.39 8.23
N GLN A 394 30.80 20.61 9.30
CA GLN A 394 30.30 19.24 9.25
C GLN A 394 28.82 19.13 8.81
N VAL A 395 28.07 20.23 8.87
CA VAL A 395 26.66 20.35 8.47
C VAL A 395 26.56 21.02 7.09
N ILE A 396 27.36 22.06 6.84
CA ILE A 396 27.41 22.77 5.56
C ILE A 396 27.89 21.84 4.43
N GLU A 397 28.90 21.02 4.69
CA GLU A 397 29.50 20.16 3.67
C GLU A 397 28.51 19.11 3.11
N PRO A 398 27.72 18.37 3.93
CA PRO A 398 26.65 17.51 3.40
C PRO A 398 25.50 18.26 2.73
N LEU A 399 25.09 19.42 3.26
CA LEU A 399 23.96 20.20 2.73
C LEU A 399 24.29 20.85 1.39
N SER A 400 25.52 21.31 1.20
CA SER A 400 25.96 21.97 -0.04
C SER A 400 25.99 21.02 -1.25
N ARG A 401 25.93 19.69 -1.05
CA ARG A 401 25.77 18.70 -2.12
C ARG A 401 24.35 18.61 -2.67
N GLN A 402 23.36 19.14 -1.95
CA GLN A 402 21.98 19.18 -2.40
C GLN A 402 21.81 20.12 -3.59
N SER A 403 20.79 19.89 -4.42
CA SER A 403 20.49 20.74 -5.57
C SER A 403 19.89 22.07 -5.11
N LEU A 404 20.57 23.18 -5.40
CA LEU A 404 20.06 24.52 -5.10
C LEU A 404 18.71 24.79 -5.79
N LYS A 405 18.54 24.32 -7.02
CA LYS A 405 17.27 24.41 -7.75
C LYS A 405 16.14 23.71 -6.99
N VAL A 406 16.42 22.53 -6.43
CA VAL A 406 15.44 21.78 -5.63
C VAL A 406 15.15 22.55 -4.33
N ALA A 407 16.16 22.99 -3.58
CA ALA A 407 15.98 23.78 -2.36
C ALA A 407 15.13 25.04 -2.61
N ILE A 408 15.38 25.78 -3.71
CA ILE A 408 14.59 26.95 -4.10
C ILE A 408 13.15 26.56 -4.47
N SER A 409 12.94 25.43 -5.18
CA SER A 409 11.59 24.95 -5.47
C SER A 409 10.84 24.54 -4.19
N THR A 410 11.55 23.99 -3.20
CA THR A 410 11.01 23.56 -1.91
C THR A 410 10.47 24.74 -1.10
N LEU A 411 11.03 25.94 -1.26
CA LEU A 411 10.47 27.16 -0.65
C LEU A 411 9.04 27.46 -1.12
N ARG A 412 8.65 27.05 -2.33
CA ARG A 412 7.28 27.22 -2.86
C ARG A 412 6.39 26.05 -2.48
N THR A 413 6.90 24.84 -2.65
CA THR A 413 6.21 23.57 -2.37
C THR A 413 7.09 22.69 -1.48
N PRO A 414 6.88 22.68 -0.15
CA PRO A 414 7.72 21.97 0.83
C PRO A 414 7.67 20.44 0.71
N SER A 415 8.20 19.87 -0.37
CA SER A 415 8.01 18.47 -0.78
C SER A 415 9.33 17.80 -1.19
N SER A 416 10.37 17.97 -0.38
CA SER A 416 11.72 17.45 -0.64
C SER A 416 12.21 16.55 0.48
N SER A 417 13.36 15.91 0.29
CA SER A 417 14.05 15.17 1.35
C SER A 417 14.37 16.06 2.56
N LEU A 418 14.48 15.48 3.75
CA LEU A 418 14.88 16.19 4.96
C LEU A 418 16.10 17.11 4.76
N LYS A 419 17.17 16.66 4.09
CA LYS A 419 18.35 17.50 3.79
C LYS A 419 18.02 18.71 2.91
N GLY A 420 17.15 18.52 1.92
CA GLY A 420 16.65 19.59 1.06
C GLY A 420 15.76 20.58 1.81
N LEU A 421 14.92 20.09 2.72
CA LEU A 421 14.08 20.90 3.60
C LEU A 421 14.91 21.73 4.58
N VAL A 422 15.95 21.16 5.21
CA VAL A 422 16.87 21.92 6.08
C VAL A 422 17.58 23.04 5.31
N PHE A 423 18.04 22.78 4.09
CA PHE A 423 18.64 23.82 3.25
C PHE A 423 17.61 24.91 2.89
N ALA A 424 16.41 24.54 2.45
CA ALA A 424 15.36 25.51 2.16
C ALA A 424 14.99 26.35 3.40
N ALA A 425 14.82 25.72 4.56
CA ALA A 425 14.57 26.41 5.82
C ALA A 425 15.73 27.35 6.22
N ALA A 426 16.98 26.97 5.98
CA ALA A 426 18.13 27.84 6.19
C ALA A 426 18.05 29.12 5.34
N LEU A 427 17.63 29.01 4.08
CA LEU A 427 17.42 30.18 3.22
C LEU A 427 16.26 31.07 3.71
N GLY A 428 15.26 30.51 4.42
CA GLY A 428 14.18 31.25 5.10
C GLY A 428 14.67 32.23 6.17
N SER A 429 15.87 32.03 6.71
CA SER A 429 16.48 32.97 7.66
C SER A 429 16.88 34.31 7.05
N LEU A 430 16.98 34.40 5.72
CA LEU A 430 17.25 35.65 5.00
C LEU A 430 16.03 36.57 5.10
N GLY A 431 16.18 37.70 5.78
CA GLY A 431 15.12 38.68 6.00
C GLY A 431 14.27 38.46 7.25
N HIS A 432 14.54 37.42 8.05
CA HIS A 432 13.86 37.17 9.31
C HIS A 432 14.86 37.11 10.47
N ASP A 433 14.87 38.11 11.34
CA ASP A 433 15.80 38.16 12.48
C ASP A 433 15.35 37.28 13.65
N ASN A 434 14.04 37.06 13.77
CA ASN A 434 13.47 36.14 14.76
C ASN A 434 13.45 34.66 14.31
N HIS A 435 14.22 34.31 13.26
CA HIS A 435 14.23 32.95 12.73
C HIS A 435 14.88 31.96 13.72
N PRO A 436 14.27 30.79 14.00
CA PRO A 436 14.80 29.82 14.97
C PRO A 436 16.26 29.43 14.76
N PHE A 437 16.68 29.20 13.51
CA PHE A 437 18.08 28.87 13.19
C PHE A 437 19.10 29.97 13.46
N LYS A 438 18.69 31.24 13.64
CA LYS A 438 19.60 32.32 14.08
C LYS A 438 19.80 32.34 15.59
N GLN A 439 18.83 31.84 16.36
CA GLN A 439 18.83 31.91 17.82
C GLN A 439 19.30 30.61 18.49
N LEU A 440 18.97 29.47 17.89
CA LEU A 440 19.30 28.16 18.46
C LEU A 440 20.75 27.77 18.10
N THR A 441 21.51 27.36 19.11
CA THR A 441 22.93 27.00 18.98
C THR A 441 23.14 25.57 18.50
N ASN A 442 24.36 25.25 18.04
CA ASN A 442 24.74 23.89 17.64
C ASN A 442 24.52 22.84 18.75
N GLN A 443 24.70 23.20 20.02
CA GLN A 443 24.51 22.27 21.14
C GLN A 443 23.05 21.85 21.31
N ARG A 444 22.10 22.74 21.00
CA ARG A 444 20.65 22.47 21.06
C ARG A 444 20.16 21.74 19.82
N LEU A 445 20.50 22.25 18.63
CA LEU A 445 19.98 21.68 17.38
C LEU A 445 20.71 20.40 16.94
N GLN A 446 21.99 20.23 17.30
CA GLN A 446 22.81 19.07 16.92
C GLN A 446 22.57 18.60 15.46
N LEU A 447 22.50 19.53 14.51
CA LEU A 447 22.06 19.28 13.12
C LEU A 447 22.85 18.16 12.43
N ARG A 448 24.06 17.86 12.89
CA ARG A 448 24.82 16.70 12.45
C ARG A 448 24.05 15.39 12.65
N LYS A 449 23.44 15.17 13.83
CA LYS A 449 22.63 13.99 14.13
C LYS A 449 21.39 13.88 13.24
N LEU A 450 20.78 15.03 12.91
CA LEU A 450 19.66 15.08 11.94
C LEU A 450 20.09 14.60 10.55
N LEU A 451 21.27 15.00 10.09
CA LEU A 451 21.81 14.57 8.80
C LEU A 451 22.18 13.09 8.81
N ASP A 452 22.76 12.59 9.91
CA ASP A 452 23.10 11.19 10.08
C ASP A 452 21.84 10.31 10.11
N LEU A 453 20.76 10.75 10.76
CA LEU A 453 19.44 10.10 10.72
C LEU A 453 18.91 10.02 9.28
N ALA A 454 19.00 11.11 8.51
CA ALA A 454 18.56 11.11 7.12
C ALA A 454 19.36 10.13 6.24
N ASP A 455 20.66 9.97 6.51
CA ASP A 455 21.51 8.99 5.82
C ASP A 455 21.17 7.56 6.23
N LEU A 456 20.95 7.32 7.54
CA LEU A 456 20.54 6.01 8.06
C LEU A 456 19.23 5.54 7.41
N ARG A 457 18.22 6.41 7.35
CA ARG A 457 16.93 6.12 6.70
C ARG A 457 17.09 5.85 5.20
N ASN A 458 17.94 6.61 4.51
CA ASN A 458 18.17 6.37 3.07
C ASN A 458 18.86 5.02 2.84
N GLN A 459 19.75 4.60 3.73
CA GLN A 459 20.38 3.28 3.65
C GLN A 459 19.36 2.16 3.84
N THR A 460 18.42 2.30 4.78
CA THR A 460 17.41 1.27 5.08
C THR A 460 16.26 1.24 4.10
N SER A 461 15.93 2.38 3.47
CA SER A 461 14.88 2.47 2.44
C SER A 461 15.28 1.83 1.10
N HIS A 462 16.56 1.54 0.88
CA HIS A 462 17.05 0.85 -0.31
C HIS A 462 17.32 -0.62 0.01
N GLY A 463 17.03 -1.53 -0.94
CA GLY A 463 17.21 -2.96 -0.74
C GLY A 463 18.62 -3.32 -0.25
N ASN A 464 18.71 -3.82 0.98
CA ASN A 464 19.95 -4.23 1.62
C ASN A 464 20.47 -5.51 0.97
N SER A 465 21.36 -5.34 -0.02
CA SER A 465 21.89 -6.43 -0.82
C SER A 465 23.38 -6.59 -0.56
N ARG A 466 23.78 -7.81 -0.16
CA ARG A 466 25.18 -8.23 -0.03
C ARG A 466 26.02 -8.04 -1.30
N TYR A 467 25.38 -7.81 -2.43
CA TYR A 467 26.02 -7.61 -3.74
C TYR A 467 26.42 -6.15 -4.01
N THR A 468 26.08 -5.20 -3.13
CA THR A 468 26.41 -3.77 -3.33
C THR A 468 27.74 -3.35 -2.69
N GLY A 469 28.37 -4.22 -1.88
CA GLY A 469 29.64 -3.94 -1.20
C GLY A 469 29.58 -2.83 -0.14
N LYS A 470 28.39 -2.26 0.14
CA LYS A 470 28.21 -1.23 1.17
C LYS A 470 28.10 -1.88 2.55
N GLN A 471 28.83 -1.34 3.53
CA GLN A 471 28.60 -1.69 4.94
C GLN A 471 27.28 -1.05 5.38
N TYR A 472 26.39 -1.88 5.90
CA TYR A 472 25.08 -1.46 6.38
C TYR A 472 25.13 -1.34 7.90
N THR A 473 24.67 -0.20 8.42
CA THR A 473 24.47 -0.04 9.86
C THR A 473 23.19 -0.77 10.24
N GLU A 474 23.29 -1.80 11.08
CA GLU A 474 22.13 -2.46 11.64
C GLU A 474 21.45 -1.54 12.65
N ILE A 475 20.15 -1.29 12.47
CA ILE A 475 19.38 -0.49 13.44
C ILE A 475 19.11 -1.40 14.63
N THR A 476 19.69 -1.04 15.78
CA THR A 476 19.41 -1.66 17.07
C THR A 476 18.27 -0.91 17.77
N LEU A 477 17.67 -1.54 18.78
CA LEU A 477 16.66 -0.92 19.64
C LEU A 477 17.17 0.41 20.25
N GLU A 478 18.42 0.43 20.69
CA GLU A 478 19.05 1.62 21.27
C GLU A 478 19.16 2.76 20.25
N ILE A 479 19.57 2.46 19.01
CA ILE A 479 19.65 3.47 17.93
C ILE A 479 18.27 4.02 17.61
N ALA A 480 17.23 3.17 17.54
CA ALA A 480 15.86 3.60 17.28
C ALA A 480 15.33 4.52 18.40
N GLN A 481 15.54 4.15 19.67
CA GLN A 481 15.13 4.97 20.82
C GLN A 481 15.87 6.31 20.85
N GLN A 482 17.19 6.33 20.61
CA GLN A 482 17.97 7.56 20.54
C GLN A 482 17.47 8.52 19.46
N HIS A 483 17.04 8.01 18.30
CA HIS A 483 16.50 8.83 17.22
C HIS A 483 15.09 9.36 17.53
N ILE A 484 14.25 8.57 18.19
CA ILE A 484 12.94 9.03 18.68
C ILE A 484 13.12 10.18 19.67
N ASP A 485 13.95 9.99 20.69
CA ASP A 485 14.20 10.99 21.73
C ASP A 485 14.80 12.27 21.13
N TYR A 486 15.75 12.11 20.20
CA TYR A 486 16.31 13.21 19.46
C TYR A 486 15.24 13.99 18.68
N ALA A 487 14.34 13.31 17.95
CA ALA A 487 13.33 13.98 17.14
C ALA A 487 12.31 14.75 18.01
N LEU A 488 11.90 14.19 19.15
CA LEU A 488 11.03 14.86 20.12
C LEU A 488 11.71 16.09 20.71
N GLN A 489 12.93 15.93 21.25
CA GLN A 489 13.69 17.02 21.86
C GLN A 489 14.00 18.13 20.86
N PHE A 490 14.39 17.76 19.63
CA PHE A 490 14.65 18.71 18.56
C PHE A 490 13.41 19.54 18.26
N THR A 491 12.24 18.89 18.15
CA THR A 491 10.97 19.59 17.90
C THR A 491 10.59 20.50 19.06
N GLU A 492 10.82 20.07 20.31
CA GLU A 492 10.53 20.87 21.49
C GLU A 492 11.32 22.19 21.54
N HIS A 493 12.53 22.24 20.97
CA HIS A 493 13.30 23.48 20.87
C HIS A 493 12.60 24.59 20.07
N PHE A 494 11.57 24.27 19.28
CA PHE A 494 10.81 25.24 18.48
C PHE A 494 9.50 25.68 19.15
N LYS A 495 9.21 25.21 20.37
CA LYS A 495 7.92 25.44 21.05
C LYS A 495 7.52 26.91 21.20
N GLU A 496 8.48 27.81 21.41
CA GLU A 496 8.21 29.25 21.56
C GLU A 496 7.70 29.88 20.27
N TRP A 497 8.13 29.38 19.10
CA TRP A 497 7.68 29.87 17.80
C TRP A 497 6.41 29.17 17.30
N ILE A 498 6.15 27.95 17.77
CA ILE A 498 4.91 27.22 17.45
C ILE A 498 3.75 27.77 18.30
N ASN A 499 4.04 28.19 19.54
CA ASN A 499 3.05 28.73 20.45
C ASN A 499 2.93 30.26 20.43
N GLY A 500 3.92 30.99 19.92
CA GLY A 500 3.85 32.45 19.73
C GLY A 500 3.05 32.79 18.49
#